data_AF-A0A956RZ40-F1
#
_entry.id   AF-A0A956RZ40-F1
#
_cell.length_a   1.000
_cell.length_b   1.000
_cell.length_c   1.000
_cell.angle_alpha   90.00
_cell.angle_beta   90.00
_cell.angle_gamma   90.00
#
_symmetry.space_group_name_H-M   'P 1'
#
loop_
_entity.id
_entity.type
_entity.pdbx_description
1 polymer ?
#
loop_
_entity_poly.entity_id
_entity_poly.type
_entity_poly.pdbx_seq_one_letter_code
_entity_poly.pdbx_strand_id
1 'polypeptide(L)'
;MPGFVHYIPILTTAIAVPFAITLFRHWSARGGPHVLWWAFGVALYGVGTFVEASVTLFGWSPGLFRAWYIAGALLGGAPLAQGTVYLLFGRRFAHTTAVLLLGVVAVAAACVLLTPLDLARVEPHRLTGQVMEWQWVRRFSPFINIYAFLFLVGGAVLSAWRYRARPETRHRFVGNVLIAVGALL
;
A
#
# COMPACT_ATOMS: atom_id res chain seq x y z
N MET A 1 -15.37 -7.37 22.44
CA MET A 1 -15.32 -5.90 22.30
C MET A 1 -14.04 -5.55 21.56
N PRO A 2 -14.05 -4.60 20.62
CA PRO A 2 -12.84 -4.14 19.95
C PRO A 2 -11.87 -3.53 20.97
N GLY A 3 -10.64 -4.02 21.02
CA GLY A 3 -9.56 -3.38 21.76
C GLY A 3 -9.10 -2.08 21.13
N PHE A 4 -8.32 -1.28 21.88
CA PHE A 4 -7.79 0.02 21.45
C PHE A 4 -7.09 -0.02 20.07
N VAL A 5 -6.39 -1.10 19.77
CA VAL A 5 -5.66 -1.31 18.51
C VAL A 5 -6.58 -1.21 17.28
N HIS A 6 -7.84 -1.63 17.39
CA HIS A 6 -8.79 -1.59 16.27
C HIS A 6 -9.28 -0.18 15.92
N TYR A 7 -9.01 0.81 16.78
CA TYR A 7 -9.33 2.22 16.53
C TYR A 7 -8.17 3.00 15.90
N ILE A 8 -6.94 2.44 15.88
CA ILE A 8 -5.77 3.03 15.22
C ILE A 8 -6.06 3.38 13.74
N PRO A 9 -6.72 2.52 12.94
CA PRO A 9 -7.02 2.81 11.54
C PRO A 9 -7.86 4.08 11.32
N ILE A 10 -8.66 4.50 12.31
CA ILE A 10 -9.42 5.77 12.24
C ILE A 10 -8.45 6.94 12.23
N LEU A 11 -7.51 6.97 13.17
CA LEU A 11 -6.48 8.00 13.24
C LEU A 11 -5.59 7.98 12.00
N THR A 12 -5.21 6.77 11.54
CA THR A 12 -4.41 6.62 10.33
C THR A 12 -5.13 7.16 9.10
N THR A 13 -6.43 6.90 8.96
CA THR A 13 -7.25 7.45 7.87
C THR A 13 -7.30 8.98 7.93
N ALA A 14 -7.53 9.54 9.12
CA ALA A 14 -7.58 10.98 9.32
C ALA A 14 -6.27 11.69 8.94
N ILE A 15 -5.12 11.01 9.09
CA ILE A 15 -3.80 11.52 8.67
C ILE A 15 -3.53 11.25 7.18
N ALA A 16 -3.92 10.07 6.67
CA ALA A 16 -3.65 9.66 5.29
C ALA A 16 -4.36 10.56 4.26
N VAL A 17 -5.60 10.99 4.54
CA VAL A 17 -6.38 11.86 3.65
C VAL A 17 -5.70 13.20 3.37
N PRO A 18 -5.36 14.05 4.36
CA PRO A 18 -4.69 15.33 4.10
C PRO A 18 -3.31 15.14 3.47
N PHE A 19 -2.61 14.05 3.82
CA PHE A 19 -1.32 13.74 3.20
C PHE A 19 -1.48 13.39 1.71
N ALA A 20 -2.46 12.55 1.35
CA ALA A 20 -2.80 12.24 -0.04
C ALA A 20 -3.16 13.49 -0.84
N ILE A 21 -3.97 14.38 -0.27
CA ILE A 21 -4.34 15.66 -0.89
C ILE A 21 -3.09 16.53 -1.12
N THR A 22 -2.21 16.63 -0.13
CA THR A 22 -0.98 17.42 -0.24
C THR A 22 -0.09 16.90 -1.36
N LEU A 23 0.05 15.58 -1.47
CA LEU A 23 0.86 14.93 -2.48
C LEU A 23 0.26 15.07 -3.88
N PHE A 24 -1.07 14.97 -3.99
CA PHE A 24 -1.79 15.20 -5.23
C PHE A 24 -1.66 16.67 -5.69
N ARG A 25 -1.82 17.65 -4.78
CA ARG A 25 -1.60 19.07 -5.09
C ARG A 25 -0.17 19.34 -5.53
N HIS A 26 0.81 18.68 -4.91
CA HIS A 26 2.21 18.78 -5.32
C HIS A 26 2.41 18.25 -6.75
N TRP A 27 1.81 17.11 -7.07
CA TRP A 27 1.82 16.56 -8.42
C TRP A 27 1.14 17.49 -9.43
N SER A 28 -0.02 18.06 -9.11
CA SER A 28 -0.71 18.98 -10.03
C SER A 28 0.12 20.24 -10.32
N ALA A 29 0.93 20.69 -9.37
CA ALA A 29 1.77 21.88 -9.53
C ALA A 29 3.11 21.61 -10.23
N ARG A 30 3.75 20.46 -9.99
CA ARG A 30 5.12 20.16 -10.47
C ARG A 30 5.24 18.97 -11.41
N GLY A 31 4.16 18.20 -11.57
CA GLY A 31 4.12 16.98 -12.35
C GLY A 31 4.98 15.85 -11.76
N GLY A 32 5.37 14.92 -12.62
CA GLY A 32 6.23 13.79 -12.29
C GLY A 32 5.44 12.49 -12.08
N PRO A 33 5.69 11.43 -12.87
CA PRO A 33 4.95 10.18 -12.76
C PRO A 33 5.14 9.52 -11.38
N HIS A 34 6.32 9.62 -10.78
CA HIS A 34 6.59 9.06 -9.46
C HIS A 34 5.70 9.67 -8.36
N VAL A 35 5.47 10.99 -8.39
CA VAL A 35 4.63 11.69 -7.41
C VAL A 35 3.17 11.24 -7.54
N LEU A 36 2.67 11.05 -8.77
CA LEU A 36 1.31 10.56 -9.00
C LEU A 36 1.13 9.15 -8.42
N TRP A 37 2.09 8.26 -8.68
CA TRP A 37 2.08 6.90 -8.12
C TRP A 37 2.11 6.92 -6.60
N TRP A 38 2.88 7.83 -6.00
CA TRP A 38 2.90 7.98 -4.55
C TRP A 38 1.58 8.54 -4.00
N ALA A 39 1.00 9.56 -4.63
CA ALA A 39 -0.32 10.09 -4.25
C ALA A 39 -1.40 9.00 -4.31
N PHE A 40 -1.39 8.20 -5.37
CA PHE A 40 -2.29 7.08 -5.53
C PHE A 40 -2.09 6.00 -4.45
N GLY A 41 -0.84 5.65 -4.14
CA GLY A 41 -0.51 4.69 -3.08
C GLY A 41 -0.97 5.14 -1.70
N VAL A 42 -0.71 6.40 -1.34
CA VAL A 42 -1.19 6.97 -0.06
C VAL A 42 -2.71 7.01 0.00
N ALA A 43 -3.38 7.36 -1.11
CA ALA A 43 -4.84 7.36 -1.16
C ALA A 43 -5.41 5.94 -0.95
N LEU A 44 -4.85 4.94 -1.61
CA LEU A 44 -5.25 3.53 -1.44
C LEU A 44 -4.98 3.01 -0.04
N TYR A 45 -3.85 3.38 0.56
CA TYR A 45 -3.56 3.10 1.95
C TYR A 45 -4.63 3.70 2.87
N GLY A 46 -5.01 4.97 2.66
CA GLY A 46 -6.09 5.63 3.38
C GLY A 46 -7.45 4.94 3.19
N VAL A 47 -7.75 4.43 1.99
CA VAL A 47 -8.95 3.62 1.74
C VAL A 47 -8.88 2.30 2.51
N GLY A 48 -7.74 1.61 2.53
CA GLY A 48 -7.55 0.38 3.29
C GLY A 48 -7.81 0.59 4.79
N THR A 49 -7.22 1.63 5.38
CA THR A 49 -7.42 1.96 6.80
C THR A 49 -8.83 2.44 7.10
N PHE A 50 -9.48 3.13 6.15
CA PHE A 50 -10.87 3.53 6.28
C PHE A 50 -11.82 2.32 6.31
N VAL A 51 -11.56 1.32 5.46
CA VAL A 51 -12.33 0.09 5.45
C VAL A 51 -12.10 -0.70 6.74
N GLU A 52 -10.87 -0.76 7.24
CA GLU A 52 -10.57 -1.38 8.53
C GLU A 52 -11.28 -0.68 9.70
N ALA A 53 -11.26 0.66 9.73
CA ALA A 53 -12.05 1.46 10.66
C ALA A 53 -13.56 1.17 10.55
N SER A 54 -14.07 1.04 9.33
CA SER A 54 -15.48 0.72 9.08
C SER A 54 -15.84 -0.67 9.62
N VAL A 55 -14.95 -1.66 9.52
CA VAL A 55 -15.15 -2.99 10.11
C VAL A 55 -15.17 -2.92 11.64
N THR A 56 -14.31 -2.09 12.25
CA THR A 56 -14.33 -1.87 13.71
C THR A 56 -15.65 -1.26 14.18
N LEU A 57 -16.23 -0.33 13.42
CA LEU A 57 -17.43 0.43 13.82
C LEU A 57 -18.75 -0.27 13.45
N PHE A 58 -18.82 -0.87 12.27
CA PHE A 58 -20.05 -1.41 11.70
C PHE A 58 -20.05 -2.94 11.58
N GLY A 59 -18.93 -3.58 11.91
CA GLY A 59 -18.75 -5.02 11.82
C GLY A 59 -18.25 -5.47 10.44
N TRP A 60 -17.91 -6.76 10.37
CA TRP A 60 -17.38 -7.37 9.17
C TRP A 60 -18.47 -7.57 8.10
N SER A 61 -18.13 -7.32 6.84
CA SER A 61 -18.96 -7.72 5.69
C SER A 61 -18.10 -8.20 4.52
N PRO A 62 -18.65 -9.04 3.62
CA PRO A 62 -17.93 -9.51 2.43
C PRO A 62 -17.41 -8.37 1.54
N GLY A 63 -18.19 -7.30 1.41
CA GLY A 63 -17.84 -6.12 0.61
C GLY A 63 -16.64 -5.37 1.21
N LEU A 64 -16.67 -5.11 2.52
CA LEU A 64 -15.56 -4.47 3.23
C LEU A 64 -14.30 -5.34 3.17
N PHE A 65 -14.44 -6.65 3.36
CA PHE A 65 -13.30 -7.56 3.24
C PHE A 65 -12.62 -7.49 1.87
N ARG A 66 -13.40 -7.57 0.78
CA ARG A 66 -12.87 -7.49 -0.59
C ARG A 66 -12.24 -6.13 -0.88
N ALA A 67 -12.88 -5.04 -0.45
CA ALA A 67 -12.35 -3.69 -0.60
C ALA A 67 -11.01 -3.52 0.13
N TRP A 68 -10.92 -3.98 1.38
CA TRP A 68 -9.69 -3.96 2.17
C TRP A 68 -8.59 -4.83 1.55
N TYR A 69 -8.93 -6.03 1.09
CA TYR A 69 -7.93 -6.93 0.54
C TYR A 69 -7.33 -6.35 -0.74
N ILE A 70 -8.15 -5.75 -1.61
CA ILE A 70 -7.66 -5.13 -2.84
C ILE A 70 -6.89 -3.84 -2.52
N ALA A 71 -7.48 -2.91 -1.76
CA ALA A 71 -6.87 -1.61 -1.51
C ALA A 71 -5.66 -1.68 -0.58
N GLY A 72 -5.77 -2.45 0.51
CA GLY A 72 -4.72 -2.61 1.51
C GLY A 72 -3.75 -3.74 1.17
N ALA A 73 -4.23 -4.97 1.06
CA ALA A 73 -3.35 -6.14 0.99
C ALA A 73 -2.66 -6.34 -0.37
N LEU A 74 -3.26 -5.88 -1.47
CA LEU A 74 -2.65 -5.90 -2.81
C LEU A 74 -2.03 -4.54 -3.19
N LEU A 75 -2.78 -3.46 -2.98
CA LEU A 75 -2.42 -2.13 -3.46
C LEU A 75 -1.84 -1.19 -2.39
N GLY A 76 -1.66 -1.63 -1.14
CA GLY A 76 -1.17 -0.74 -0.08
C GLY A 76 0.25 -0.25 -0.34
N GLY A 77 1.18 -1.17 -0.63
CA GLY A 77 2.58 -0.84 -0.91
C GLY A 77 2.94 -0.75 -2.39
N ALA A 78 2.18 -1.41 -3.27
CA ALA A 78 2.58 -1.61 -4.66
C ALA A 78 2.69 -0.31 -5.48
N PRO A 79 1.74 0.65 -5.41
CA PRO A 79 1.85 1.93 -6.09
C PRO A 79 2.99 2.79 -5.55
N LEU A 80 3.22 2.76 -4.23
CA LEU A 80 4.33 3.49 -3.60
C LEU A 80 5.68 3.01 -4.15
N ALA A 81 5.85 1.69 -4.20
CA ALA A 81 7.01 1.04 -4.81
C ALA A 81 7.14 1.36 -6.29
N GLN A 82 6.03 1.35 -7.04
CA GLN A 82 6.04 1.74 -8.45
C GLN A 82 6.53 3.18 -8.65
N GLY A 83 6.11 4.11 -7.80
CA GLY A 83 6.61 5.48 -7.81
C GLY A 83 8.13 5.54 -7.61
N THR A 84 8.67 4.70 -6.71
CA THR A 84 10.13 4.57 -6.52
C THR A 84 10.82 3.99 -7.75
N VAL A 85 10.19 3.07 -8.47
CA VAL A 85 10.73 2.57 -9.76
C VAL A 85 10.81 3.70 -10.78
N TYR A 86 9.77 4.54 -10.90
CA TYR A 86 9.79 5.72 -11.77
C TYR A 86 10.84 6.76 -11.35
N LEU A 87 11.23 6.79 -10.08
CA LEU A 87 12.25 7.70 -9.57
C LEU A 87 13.67 7.20 -9.85
N LEU A 88 13.92 5.89 -9.70
CA LEU A 88 15.27 5.32 -9.70
C LEU A 88 15.68 4.68 -11.03
N PHE A 89 14.72 4.24 -11.85
CA PHE A 89 14.98 3.49 -13.07
C PHE A 89 14.52 4.24 -14.32
N GLY A 90 14.98 3.79 -15.49
CA GLY A 90 14.61 4.38 -16.77
C GLY A 90 13.12 4.21 -17.10
N ARG A 91 12.57 5.16 -17.89
CA ARG A 91 11.13 5.23 -18.22
C ARG A 91 10.58 3.95 -18.85
N ARG A 92 11.36 3.28 -19.71
CA ARG A 92 10.95 2.01 -20.35
C ARG A 92 10.70 0.93 -19.30
N PHE A 93 11.67 0.72 -18.40
CA PHE A 93 11.54 -0.26 -17.32
C PHE A 93 10.36 0.07 -16.41
N ALA A 94 10.22 1.34 -16.01
CA ALA A 94 9.13 1.78 -15.15
C ALA A 94 7.74 1.63 -15.79
N HIS A 95 7.59 1.88 -17.10
CA HIS A 95 6.33 1.63 -17.81
C HIS A 95 6.03 0.14 -17.92
N THR A 96 7.02 -0.69 -18.30
CA THR A 96 6.82 -2.13 -18.43
C THR A 96 6.43 -2.77 -17.09
N THR A 97 7.11 -2.42 -15.99
CA THR A 97 6.75 -2.93 -14.66
C THR A 97 5.41 -2.40 -14.18
N ALA A 98 5.03 -1.15 -14.51
CA ALA A 98 3.72 -0.62 -14.18
C ALA A 98 2.59 -1.41 -14.86
N VAL A 99 2.72 -1.68 -16.16
CA VAL A 99 1.72 -2.45 -16.92
C VAL A 99 1.64 -3.87 -16.38
N LEU A 100 2.78 -4.52 -16.12
CA LEU A 100 2.81 -5.87 -15.54
C LEU A 100 2.15 -5.90 -14.14
N LEU A 101 2.51 -4.96 -13.28
CA LEU A 101 1.96 -4.84 -11.93
C LEU A 101 0.44 -4.64 -11.97
N LEU A 102 -0.04 -3.71 -12.80
CA LEU A 102 -1.47 -3.46 -12.96
C LEU A 102 -2.21 -4.69 -13.52
N GLY A 103 -1.60 -5.41 -14.48
CA GLY A 103 -2.17 -6.65 -15.00
C GLY A 103 -2.29 -7.74 -13.93
N VAL A 104 -1.25 -7.96 -13.13
CA VAL A 104 -1.26 -8.92 -12.01
C VAL A 104 -2.28 -8.52 -10.96
N VAL A 105 -2.34 -7.24 -10.59
CA VAL A 105 -3.32 -6.72 -9.62
C VAL A 105 -4.74 -6.86 -10.15
N ALA A 106 -5.00 -6.60 -11.43
CA ALA A 106 -6.32 -6.74 -12.02
C ALA A 106 -6.82 -8.19 -11.97
N VAL A 107 -5.96 -9.15 -12.34
CA VAL A 107 -6.27 -10.59 -12.23
C VAL A 107 -6.49 -10.98 -10.77
N ALA A 108 -5.60 -10.58 -9.87
CA ALA A 108 -5.73 -10.87 -8.45
C ALA A 108 -7.02 -10.29 -7.85
N ALA A 109 -7.36 -9.05 -8.19
CA ALA A 109 -8.60 -8.39 -7.77
C ALA A 109 -9.83 -9.14 -8.28
N ALA A 110 -9.85 -9.55 -9.56
CA ALA A 110 -10.93 -10.37 -10.10
C ALA A 110 -11.08 -11.70 -9.32
N CYS A 111 -9.97 -12.40 -9.04
CA CYS A 111 -10.01 -13.62 -8.23
C CYS A 111 -10.51 -13.37 -6.80
N VAL A 112 -10.15 -12.25 -6.17
CA VAL A 112 -10.62 -11.86 -4.83
C VAL A 112 -12.11 -11.51 -4.82
N LEU A 113 -12.62 -10.93 -5.91
CA LEU A 113 -14.06 -10.66 -6.05
C LEU A 113 -14.86 -11.94 -6.26
N LEU A 114 -14.30 -12.93 -6.95
CA LEU A 114 -14.96 -14.18 -7.30
C LEU A 114 -14.81 -15.27 -6.24
N THR A 115 -13.77 -15.24 -5.39
CA THR A 115 -13.56 -16.30 -4.41
C THR A 115 -14.75 -16.40 -3.46
N PRO A 116 -15.23 -17.63 -3.20
CA PRO A 116 -16.14 -17.91 -2.09
C PRO A 116 -15.47 -17.57 -0.76
N LEU A 117 -16.29 -17.18 0.22
CA LEU A 117 -15.85 -16.76 1.55
C LEU A 117 -16.45 -17.71 2.59
N ASP A 118 -15.58 -18.33 3.38
CA ASP A 118 -15.95 -19.17 4.50
C ASP A 118 -16.28 -18.29 5.72
N LEU A 119 -17.58 -18.08 5.94
CA LEU A 119 -18.08 -17.24 7.03
C LEU A 119 -17.76 -17.81 8.42
N ALA A 120 -17.46 -19.10 8.54
CA ALA A 120 -17.08 -19.71 9.83
C ALA A 120 -15.69 -19.24 10.31
N ARG A 121 -14.87 -18.71 9.39
CA ARG A 121 -13.52 -18.18 9.69
C ARG A 121 -13.48 -16.66 9.87
N VAL A 122 -14.65 -16.01 9.86
CA VAL A 122 -14.73 -14.56 10.01
C VAL A 122 -14.44 -14.19 11.47
N GLU A 123 -13.39 -13.41 11.66
CA GLU A 123 -13.13 -12.73 12.91
C GLU A 123 -13.87 -11.37 12.90
N PRO A 124 -14.73 -11.06 13.88
CA PRO A 124 -15.62 -9.89 13.79
C PRO A 124 -14.92 -8.53 13.68
N HIS A 125 -13.68 -8.41 14.17
CA HIS A 125 -12.92 -7.14 14.21
C HIS A 125 -11.54 -7.24 13.53
N ARG A 126 -11.26 -8.35 12.83
CA ARG A 126 -9.96 -8.58 12.20
C ARG A 126 -10.16 -9.02 10.77
N LEU A 127 -9.48 -8.33 9.85
CA LEU A 127 -9.48 -8.69 8.44
C LEU A 127 -8.35 -9.68 8.18
N THR A 128 -8.69 -10.85 7.64
CA THR A 128 -7.73 -11.93 7.38
C THR A 128 -8.04 -12.62 6.06
N GLY A 129 -7.00 -12.88 5.26
CA GLY A 129 -7.12 -13.62 4.01
C GLY A 129 -7.55 -15.08 4.19
N GLN A 130 -7.58 -15.60 5.42
CA GLN A 130 -7.98 -16.99 5.72
C GLN A 130 -9.46 -17.28 5.44
N VAL A 131 -10.28 -16.22 5.34
CA VAL A 131 -11.70 -16.30 4.97
C VAL A 131 -11.90 -16.74 3.52
N MET A 132 -10.92 -16.51 2.63
CA MET A 132 -11.02 -16.95 1.24
C MET A 132 -10.91 -18.48 1.16
N GLU A 133 -11.87 -19.14 0.52
CA GLU A 133 -11.79 -20.59 0.28
C GLU A 133 -10.63 -20.94 -0.65
N TRP A 134 -10.45 -20.16 -1.73
CA TRP A 134 -9.37 -20.34 -2.69
C TRP A 134 -8.03 -19.89 -2.10
N GLN A 135 -7.36 -20.80 -1.40
CA GLN A 135 -6.08 -20.52 -0.73
C GLN A 135 -4.98 -20.03 -1.67
N TRP A 136 -5.02 -20.41 -2.96
CA TRP A 136 -4.04 -19.99 -3.94
C TRP A 136 -4.14 -18.49 -4.28
N VAL A 137 -5.32 -17.87 -4.17
CA VAL A 137 -5.52 -16.42 -4.40
C VAL A 137 -4.70 -15.62 -3.40
N ARG A 138 -4.52 -16.15 -2.18
CA ARG A 138 -3.70 -15.51 -1.15
C ARG A 138 -2.24 -15.37 -1.55
N ARG A 139 -1.74 -16.11 -2.54
CA ARG A 139 -0.34 -16.02 -3.01
C ARG A 139 -0.05 -14.77 -3.82
N PHE A 140 -1.06 -14.09 -4.36
CA PHE A 140 -0.87 -12.82 -5.06
C PHE A 140 -0.35 -11.73 -4.12
N SER A 141 -0.90 -11.65 -2.90
CA SER A 141 -0.50 -10.64 -1.91
C SER A 141 0.99 -10.69 -1.54
N PRO A 142 1.58 -11.83 -1.10
CA PRO A 142 3.01 -11.89 -0.80
C PRO A 142 3.87 -11.65 -2.05
N PHE A 143 3.44 -12.10 -3.24
CA PHE A 143 4.17 -11.81 -4.48
C PHE A 143 4.26 -10.29 -4.76
N ILE A 144 3.13 -9.59 -4.69
CA ILE A 144 3.07 -8.14 -4.89
C ILE A 144 3.78 -7.40 -3.73
N ASN A 145 3.66 -7.88 -2.51
CA ASN A 145 4.29 -7.26 -1.35
C ASN A 145 5.82 -7.45 -1.34
N ILE A 146 6.35 -8.56 -1.87
CA ILE A 146 7.80 -8.71 -2.10
C ILE A 146 8.29 -7.67 -3.10
N TYR A 147 7.57 -7.49 -4.22
CA TYR A 147 7.87 -6.42 -5.17
C TYR A 147 7.85 -5.05 -4.47
N ALA A 148 6.80 -4.78 -3.70
CA ALA A 148 6.66 -3.52 -2.99
C ALA A 148 7.81 -3.28 -2.01
N PHE A 149 8.16 -4.30 -1.22
CA PHE A 149 9.25 -4.27 -0.27
C PHE A 149 10.59 -3.98 -0.93
N LEU A 150 10.94 -4.73 -1.99
CA LEU A 150 12.22 -4.59 -2.67
C LEU A 150 12.43 -3.17 -3.23
N PHE A 151 11.40 -2.59 -3.84
CA PHE A 151 11.55 -1.27 -4.46
C PHE A 151 11.32 -0.11 -3.48
N LEU A 152 10.41 -0.25 -2.52
CA LEU A 152 10.17 0.79 -1.53
C LEU A 152 11.28 0.82 -0.47
N VAL A 153 11.50 -0.30 0.24
CA VAL A 153 12.52 -0.39 1.28
C VAL A 153 13.91 -0.39 0.67
N GLY A 154 14.15 -1.21 -0.35
CA GLY A 154 15.46 -1.25 -1.01
C GLY A 154 15.81 0.09 -1.67
N GLY A 155 14.84 0.76 -2.30
CA GLY A 155 15.02 2.09 -2.87
C GLY A 155 15.33 3.16 -1.82
N ALA A 156 14.64 3.12 -0.68
CA ALA A 156 14.89 4.02 0.45
C ALA A 156 16.27 3.77 1.09
N VAL A 157 16.63 2.52 1.35
CA VAL A 157 17.94 2.14 1.91
C VAL A 157 19.08 2.56 0.98
N LEU A 158 18.96 2.28 -0.32
CA LEU A 158 19.95 2.71 -1.32
C LEU A 158 20.09 4.23 -1.36
N SER A 159 18.97 4.96 -1.30
CA SER A 159 18.96 6.42 -1.29
C SER A 159 19.60 6.97 -0.02
N ALA A 160 19.26 6.45 1.16
CA ALA A 160 19.91 6.81 2.42
C ALA A 160 21.41 6.54 2.36
N TRP A 161 21.84 5.37 1.88
CA TRP A 161 23.26 5.04 1.77
C TRP A 161 24.03 6.03 0.87
N ARG A 162 23.43 6.49 -0.24
CA ARG A 162 24.03 7.50 -1.12
C ARG A 162 24.15 8.88 -0.46
N TYR A 163 23.18 9.29 0.35
CA TYR A 163 23.16 10.62 0.97
C TYR A 163 23.89 10.70 2.32
N ARG A 164 24.34 9.56 2.89
CA ARG A 164 24.95 9.49 4.23
C ARG A 164 26.21 10.36 4.41
N ALA A 165 26.99 10.53 3.34
CA ALA A 165 28.30 11.19 3.40
C ALA A 165 28.24 12.70 3.13
N ARG A 166 27.05 13.26 2.84
CA ARG A 166 26.88 14.66 2.42
C ARG A 166 26.07 15.43 3.47
N PRO A 167 26.69 16.34 4.25
CA PRO A 167 26.02 17.09 5.32
C PRO A 167 24.81 17.89 4.82
N GLU A 168 24.91 18.48 3.62
CA GLU A 168 23.85 19.30 3.01
C GLU A 168 22.56 18.51 2.72
N THR A 169 22.66 17.19 2.51
CA THR A 169 21.51 16.32 2.21
C THR A 169 21.04 15.50 3.41
N ARG A 170 21.43 15.85 4.64
CA ARG A 170 21.08 15.10 5.85
C ARG A 170 19.57 14.94 6.04
N HIS A 171 18.77 15.92 5.64
CA HIS A 171 17.30 15.82 5.65
C HIS A 171 16.78 14.68 4.75
N ARG A 172 17.40 14.47 3.57
CA ARG A 172 17.06 13.35 2.67
C ARG A 172 17.48 12.01 3.24
N PHE A 173 18.62 11.96 3.92
CA PHE A 173 19.07 10.76 4.62
C PHE A 173 18.04 10.33 5.68
N VAL A 174 17.68 11.24 6.60
CA VAL A 174 16.71 10.96 7.67
C VAL A 174 15.36 10.56 7.09
N GLY A 175 14.86 11.28 6.07
CA GLY A 175 13.59 10.94 5.41
C GLY A 175 13.56 9.54 4.83
N ASN A 176 14.63 9.12 4.13
CA ASN A 176 14.72 7.77 3.57
C ASN A 176 14.82 6.69 4.66
N VAL A 177 15.52 6.97 5.77
CA VAL A 177 15.56 6.05 6.92
C VAL A 177 14.18 5.89 7.54
N LEU A 178 13.44 6.99 7.74
CA LEU A 178 12.07 6.94 8.27
C LEU A 178 11.12 6.17 7.35
N ILE A 179 11.25 6.33 6.02
CA ILE A 179 10.47 5.55 5.06
C ILE A 179 10.81 4.07 5.16
N ALA A 180 12.10 3.71 5.23
CA ALA A 180 12.52 2.31 5.33
C ALA A 180 12.04 1.66 6.64
N VAL A 181 12.17 2.35 7.76
CA VAL A 181 11.68 1.87 9.07
C VAL A 181 10.15 1.76 9.05
N GLY A 182 9.44 2.79 8.57
CA GLY A 182 7.99 2.78 8.50
C GLY A 182 7.43 1.66 7.61
N ALA A 183 8.13 1.30 6.53
CA ALA A 183 7.74 0.19 5.65
C ALA A 183 8.12 -1.20 6.17
N LEU A 184 8.91 -1.30 7.26
CA LEU A 184 9.27 -2.55 7.93
C LEU A 184 8.33 -2.91 9.09
N LEU A 185 7.59 -1.92 9.61
CA LEU A 185 6.62 -2.05 10.70
C LEU A 185 5.26 -2.52 10.15
#